data_AF-A0A958FM61-F1
#
_entry.id   AF-A0A958FM61-F1
#
_cell.length_a   1.000
_cell.length_b   1.000
_cell.length_c   1.000
_cell.angle_alpha   90.00
_cell.angle_beta   90.00
_cell.angle_gamma   90.00
#
_symmetry.space_group_name_H-M   'P 1'
#
loop_
_entity.id
_entity.type
_entity.pdbx_description
1 polymer ?
#
loop_
_entity_poly.entity_id
_entity_poly.type
_entity_poly.pdbx_seq_one_letter_code
_entity_poly.pdbx_strand_id
1 'polypeptide(L)' 'GSIFMVSGEKLNVPNEGFGESAFFVRIPKEQILHQKTPIEISVIADGQELEVVKTAFFGPEK' A
#
# COMPACT_ATOMS: atom_id res chain seq x y z
N GLY A 1 -8.37 4.73 -1.82
CA GLY A 1 -7.44 5.36 -0.86
C GLY A 1 -6.22 5.91 -1.55
N SER A 2 -5.26 6.41 -0.79
CA SER A 2 -3.96 6.88 -1.29
C SER A 2 -2.82 6.27 -0.46
N ILE A 3 -1.65 6.09 -1.06
CA ILE A 3 -0.46 5.52 -0.41
C ILE A 3 0.66 6.57 -0.34
N PHE A 4 1.36 6.64 0.78
CA PHE A 4 2.47 7.57 1.00
C PHE A 4 3.65 6.82 1.62
N MET A 5 4.86 7.09 1.15
CA MET A 5 6.06 6.55 1.78
C MET A 5 6.33 7.29 3.09
N VAL A 6 6.62 6.56 4.17
CA VAL A 6 6.80 7.13 5.51
C VAL A 6 7.99 8.10 5.54
N SER A 7 9.06 7.80 4.82
CA SER A 7 10.25 8.65 4.76
C SER A 7 10.02 9.99 4.04
N GLY A 8 8.98 10.09 3.20
CA GLY A 8 8.76 11.24 2.32
C GLY A 8 9.80 11.38 1.19
N GLU A 9 10.73 10.44 1.06
CA GLU A 9 11.81 10.45 0.07
C GLU A 9 11.57 9.40 -1.02
N LYS A 10 12.34 9.48 -2.11
CA LYS A 10 12.35 8.43 -3.14
C LYS A 10 13.16 7.24 -2.61
N LEU A 11 12.61 6.03 -2.71
CA LEU A 11 13.36 4.81 -2.48
C LEU A 11 14.25 4.54 -3.70
N ASN A 12 15.56 4.73 -3.55
CA ASN A 12 16.54 4.37 -4.58
C ASN A 12 16.99 2.92 -4.35
N VAL A 13 16.67 2.02 -5.28
CA VAL A 13 17.08 0.61 -5.23
C VAL A 13 18.18 0.40 -6.27
N PRO A 14 19.42 0.10 -5.88
CA PRO A 14 20.49 -0.16 -6.84
C PRO A 14 20.22 -1.45 -7.63
N ASN A 15 20.80 -1.57 -8.83
CA ASN A 15 20.72 -2.80 -9.63
C ASN A 15 21.19 -4.00 -8.80
N GLU A 16 20.41 -5.09 -8.83
CA GLU A 16 20.62 -6.32 -8.04
C GLU A 16 20.53 -6.13 -6.51
N GLY A 17 20.10 -4.95 -6.03
CA GLY A 17 19.94 -4.64 -4.62
C GLY A 17 18.54 -4.93 -4.06
N PHE A 18 18.43 -4.83 -2.74
CA PHE A 18 17.16 -4.89 -2.02
C PHE A 18 16.80 -3.50 -1.49
N GLY A 19 15.54 -3.10 -1.66
CA GLY A 19 14.99 -1.86 -1.12
C GLY A 19 13.90 -2.17 -0.10
N GLU A 20 14.07 -1.69 1.13
CA GLU A 20 13.05 -1.81 2.17
C GLU A 20 12.45 -0.42 2.46
N SER A 21 11.13 -0.36 2.58
CA SER A 21 10.44 0.87 2.95
C SER A 21 9.13 0.58 3.66
N ALA A 22 8.64 1.58 4.38
CA ALA A 22 7.34 1.56 5.01
C ALA A 22 6.41 2.58 4.34
N PHE A 23 5.12 2.23 4.27
CA PHE A 23 4.09 3.05 3.65
C PHE A 23 2.91 3.26 4.60
N PHE A 24 2.34 4.46 4.57
CA PHE A 24 1.02 4.72 5.11
C PHE A 24 -0.03 4.57 4.01
N VAL A 25 -1.05 3.75 4.28
CA VAL A 25 -2.24 3.64 3.44
C VAL A 25 -3.35 4.47 4.07
N ARG A 26 -3.75 5.55 3.39
CA ARG A 26 -4.87 6.39 3.80
C ARG A 26 -6.15 5.91 3.12
N ILE A 27 -7.07 5.39 3.92
CA ILE A 27 -8.37 4.90 3.48
C ILE A 27 -9.43 5.92 3.92
N PRO A 28 -10.21 6.52 3.00
CA PRO A 28 -11.38 7.32 3.33
C PRO A 28 -12.35 6.53 4.21
N LYS A 29 -12.91 7.16 5.24
CA LYS A 29 -13.77 6.50 6.22
C LYS A 29 -15.01 5.89 5.55
N GLU A 30 -15.50 6.54 4.51
CA GLU A 30 -16.66 6.15 3.72
C GLU A 30 -16.42 4.83 2.97
N GLN A 31 -15.16 4.44 2.76
CA GLN A 31 -14.77 3.17 2.14
C GLN A 31 -14.61 2.02 3.16
N ILE A 32 -14.63 2.32 4.46
CA ILE A 32 -14.54 1.32 5.53
C ILE A 32 -15.97 0.87 5.86
N LEU A 33 -16.51 -0.01 5.02
CA LEU A 33 -17.90 -0.48 5.12
C LEU A 33 -18.08 -1.59 6.17
N HIS A 34 -17.00 -2.31 6.46
CA HIS A 34 -17.00 -3.46 7.35
C HIS A 34 -15.78 -3.40 8.28
N GLN A 35 -15.88 -4.12 9.41
CA GLN A 35 -14.77 -4.30 10.34
C GLN A 35 -13.51 -4.79 9.60
N LYS A 36 -13.66 -5.79 8.73
CA LYS A 36 -12.60 -6.24 7.84
C LYS A 36 -12.82 -5.65 6.45
N THR A 37 -11.93 -4.76 6.03
CA THR A 37 -11.92 -4.15 4.70
C THR A 37 -10.74 -4.71 3.90
N PRO A 38 -10.97 -5.55 2.87
CA PRO A 38 -9.91 -6.04 1.99
C PRO A 38 -9.18 -4.90 1.28
N ILE A 39 -7.87 -5.03 1.12
CA ILE A 39 -7.01 -4.06 0.42
C ILE A 39 -6.16 -4.83 -0.59
N GLU A 40 -6.14 -4.35 -1.81
CA GLU A 40 -5.23 -4.82 -2.85
C GLU A 40 -4.26 -3.67 -3.19
N ILE A 41 -2.96 -3.98 -3.17
CA ILE A 41 -1.88 -3.05 -3.46
C ILE A 41 -1.17 -3.54 -4.72
N SER A 42 -1.38 -2.84 -5.83
CA SER A 42 -0.70 -3.15 -7.10
C SER A 42 0.70 -2.53 -7.13
N VAL A 43 1.69 -3.34 -7.47
CA VAL A 43 3.05 -2.92 -7.80
C VAL A 43 3.13 -2.77 -9.32
N ILE A 44 3.37 -1.55 -9.78
CA ILE A 44 3.35 -1.20 -11.20
C ILE A 44 4.72 -0.63 -11.59
N ALA A 45 5.28 -1.13 -12.69
CA ALA A 45 6.49 -0.59 -13.31
C ALA A 45 6.23 -0.36 -14.81
N ASP A 46 6.64 0.80 -15.32
CA ASP A 46 6.46 1.17 -16.74
C ASP A 46 5.03 0.98 -17.29
N GLY A 47 4.03 1.20 -16.42
CA GLY A 47 2.61 1.04 -16.75
C GLY A 47 2.12 -0.41 -16.78
N GLN A 48 2.97 -1.39 -16.46
CA GLN A 48 2.61 -2.80 -16.34
C GLN A 48 2.49 -3.20 -14.87
N GLU A 49 1.40 -3.89 -14.52
CA GLU A 49 1.23 -4.48 -13.21
C GLU A 49 2.17 -5.69 -13.07
N LEU A 50 3.12 -5.61 -12.15
CA LEU A 50 4.07 -6.67 -11.86
C LEU A 50 3.50 -7.66 -10.85
N GLU A 51 2.84 -7.14 -9.81
CA GLU A 51 2.34 -7.92 -8.68
C GLU A 51 1.16 -7.23 -7.99
N VAL A 52 0.28 -8.02 -7.37
CA VAL A 52 -0.76 -7.52 -6.47
C VAL A 52 -0.59 -8.15 -5.10
N VAL A 53 -0.28 -7.32 -4.10
CA VAL A 53 -0.20 -7.72 -2.70
C VAL A 53 -1.58 -7.57 -2.06
N LYS A 54 -2.10 -8.65 -1.49
CA LYS A 54 -3.42 -8.66 -0.83
C LYS A 54 -3.27 -8.61 0.68
N THR A 55 -4.00 -7.69 1.31
CA THR A 55 -4.05 -7.53 2.76
C THR A 55 -5.45 -7.09 3.19
N ALA A 56 -5.63 -6.78 4.48
CA ALA A 56 -6.89 -6.25 4.99
C ALA A 56 -6.63 -5.20 6.07
N PHE A 57 -7.44 -4.15 6.06
CA PHE A 57 -7.57 -3.24 7.20
C PHE A 57 -8.64 -3.77 8.15
N PHE A 58 -8.30 -3.84 9.43
CA PHE A 58 -9.21 -4.17 10.51
C PHE A 58 -9.56 -2.89 11.27
N GLY A 59 -10.76 -2.38 11.01
CA GLY A 59 -11.32 -1.26 11.74
C GLY A 59 -11.80 -1.65 13.13
N PRO A 60 -11.95 -0.69 14.05
CA PRO A 60 -12.51 -0.95 15.37
C PRO A 60 -13.93 -1.53 15.26
N GLU A 61 -14.27 -2.47 16.15
CA GLU A 61 -15.68 -2.85 16.35
C GLU A 61 -16.44 -1.62 16.86
N LYS A 62 -17.63 -1.40 16.28
CA LYS A 62 -18.58 -0.45 16.85
C LYS A 62 -19.23 -1.04 18.09
#